data_AF-A0A4Q2YN47-F1
#
_entry.id   AF-A0A4Q2YN47-F1
#
_cell.length_a   1.000
_cell.length_b   1.000
_cell.length_c   1.000
_cell.angle_alpha   90.00
_cell.angle_beta   90.00
_cell.angle_gamma   90.00
#
_symmetry.space_group_name_H-M   'P 1'
#
loop_
_entity.id
_entity.type
_entity.pdbx_description
1 polymer ?
#
loop_
_entity_poly.entity_id
_entity_poly.type
_entity_poly.pdbx_seq_one_letter_code
_entity_poly.pdbx_strand_id
1 'polypeptide(L)'
;VWSSVAVLVALGLIYCTGWLWWDPIAAVLAALNIFRVGFKLIRESLGGLLDEADPEVEKRICALLDKEVSERGLSYHNFRHRHSGRTHWVEFHLVFDDRLTVGMAHDQATEVEASVAALLHPDGRVISHLEPKSAEHHEERWEER
;
A
#
# COMPACT_ATOMS: atom_id res chain seq x y z
N VAL A 1 3.10 -27.89 -5.99
CA VAL A 1 3.14 -28.74 -7.21
C VAL A 1 4.59 -29.04 -7.65
N TRP A 2 5.46 -28.03 -7.76
CA TRP A 2 6.88 -28.23 -8.13
C TRP A 2 7.68 -29.16 -7.20
N SER A 3 7.39 -29.15 -5.90
CA SER A 3 8.07 -30.01 -4.91
C SER A 3 7.83 -31.50 -5.16
N SER A 4 6.60 -31.88 -5.54
CA SER A 4 6.24 -33.27 -5.81
C SER A 4 6.89 -33.80 -7.09
N VAL A 5 7.03 -32.94 -8.11
CA VAL A 5 7.73 -33.27 -9.36
C VAL A 5 9.23 -33.47 -9.12
N ALA A 6 9.85 -32.64 -8.28
CA ALA A 6 11.27 -32.77 -7.92
C ALA A 6 11.57 -34.11 -7.24
N VAL A 7 10.69 -34.57 -6.33
CA VAL A 7 10.82 -35.87 -5.66
C VAL A 7 10.66 -37.02 -6.65
N LEU A 8 9.69 -36.94 -7.57
CA LEU A 8 9.47 -37.94 -8.62
C LEU A 8 10.68 -38.08 -9.56
N VAL A 9 11.29 -36.96 -9.96
CA VAL A 9 12.49 -36.95 -10.81
C VAL A 9 13.70 -37.55 -10.08
N ALA A 10 13.89 -37.23 -8.79
CA ALA A 10 14.96 -37.79 -7.98
C ALA A 10 14.84 -39.33 -7.85
N LEU A 11 13.63 -39.83 -7.60
CA LEU A 11 13.37 -41.26 -7.48
C LEU A 11 13.64 -42.00 -8.80
N GLY A 12 13.26 -41.41 -9.94
CA GLY A 12 13.56 -41.95 -11.26
C GLY A 12 15.06 -42.00 -11.57
N LEU A 13 15.81 -40.95 -11.20
CA LEU A 13 17.27 -40.91 -11.35
C LEU A 13 17.98 -41.96 -10.50
N ILE A 14 17.54 -42.17 -9.25
CA ILE A 14 18.08 -43.22 -8.36
C ILE A 14 17.84 -44.60 -8.97
N TYR A 15 16.63 -44.87 -9.47
CA TYR A 15 16.28 -46.15 -10.07
C TYR A 15 17.12 -46.46 -11.32
N CYS A 16 17.38 -45.46 -12.17
CA CYS A 16 18.15 -45.65 -13.40
C CYS A 16 19.67 -45.69 -13.20
N THR A 17 20.21 -44.97 -12.21
CA THR A 17 21.68 -44.82 -12.04
C THR A 17 22.25 -45.62 -10.87
N GLY A 18 21.43 -46.09 -9.93
CA GLY A 18 21.86 -46.77 -8.71
C GLY A 18 22.63 -45.88 -7.73
N TRP A 19 22.78 -44.59 -8.01
CA TRP A 19 23.57 -43.67 -7.19
C TRP A 19 22.71 -43.05 -6.09
N LEU A 20 22.90 -43.52 -4.86
CA LEU A 20 22.14 -43.08 -3.68
C LEU A 20 22.31 -41.60 -3.32
N TRP A 21 23.32 -40.91 -3.87
CA TRP A 21 23.56 -39.48 -3.59
C TRP A 21 22.59 -38.53 -4.29
N TRP A 22 21.79 -39.02 -5.24
CA TRP A 22 20.73 -38.20 -5.85
C TRP A 22 19.67 -37.77 -4.83
N ASP A 23 19.41 -38.58 -3.80
CA ASP A 23 18.44 -38.27 -2.74
C ASP A 23 18.85 -37.03 -1.91
N PRO A 24 20.06 -36.95 -1.31
CA PRO A 24 20.48 -35.76 -0.58
C PRO A 24 20.59 -34.51 -1.47
N ILE A 25 20.98 -34.63 -2.74
CA ILE A 25 21.01 -33.49 -3.68
C ILE A 25 19.59 -32.96 -3.91
N ALA A 26 18.64 -33.85 -4.20
CA ALA A 26 17.25 -33.46 -4.41
C ALA A 26 16.62 -32.87 -3.15
N ALA A 27 16.94 -33.43 -1.97
CA ALA A 27 16.49 -32.91 -0.68
C ALA A 27 17.00 -31.49 -0.43
N VAL A 28 18.27 -31.20 -0.71
CA VAL A 28 18.85 -29.84 -0.57
C VAL A 28 18.17 -28.85 -1.52
N LEU A 29 17.97 -29.23 -2.79
CA LEU A 29 17.29 -28.38 -3.76
C LEU A 29 15.83 -28.09 -3.36
N ALA A 30 15.11 -29.11 -2.86
CA ALA A 30 13.77 -28.95 -2.33
C ALA A 30 13.75 -28.03 -1.10
N ALA A 31 14.68 -28.21 -0.17
CA ALA A 31 14.82 -27.38 1.02
C ALA A 31 15.07 -25.91 0.67
N LEU A 32 15.98 -25.62 -0.27
CA LEU A 32 16.24 -24.26 -0.77
C LEU A 32 15.00 -23.63 -1.40
N ASN A 33 14.24 -24.40 -2.18
CA ASN A 33 13.01 -23.91 -2.79
C ASN A 33 11.94 -23.60 -1.74
N ILE A 34 11.75 -24.49 -0.75
CA ILE A 34 10.81 -24.28 0.36
C ILE A 34 11.22 -23.04 1.17
N PHE A 35 12.51 -22.91 1.49
CA PHE A 35 13.03 -21.75 2.22
C PHE A 35 12.77 -20.44 1.46
N ARG A 36 13.02 -20.42 0.14
CA ARG A 36 12.75 -19.25 -0.70
C ARG A 36 11.26 -18.87 -0.71
N VAL A 37 10.37 -19.85 -0.87
CA VAL A 37 8.92 -19.62 -0.86
C VAL A 37 8.45 -19.14 0.51
N GLY A 38 8.90 -19.80 1.58
CA GLY A 38 8.59 -19.41 2.96
C GLY A 38 9.07 -18.00 3.28
N PHE A 39 10.31 -17.65 2.92
CA PHE A 39 10.86 -16.32 3.13
C PHE A 39 10.07 -15.24 2.36
N LYS A 40 9.69 -15.51 1.11
CA LYS A 40 8.84 -14.61 0.33
C LYS A 40 7.48 -14.36 1.01
N LEU A 41 6.82 -15.42 1.47
CA LEU A 41 5.53 -15.32 2.16
C LEU A 41 5.62 -14.55 3.47
N ILE A 42 6.67 -14.80 4.27
CA ILE A 42 6.92 -14.05 5.50
C ILE A 42 7.11 -12.56 5.18
N ARG A 43 7.91 -12.22 4.17
CA ARG A 43 8.15 -10.83 3.78
C ARG A 43 6.88 -10.14 3.29
N GLU A 44 6.04 -10.82 2.51
CA GLU A 44 4.74 -10.29 2.07
C GLU A 44 3.79 -10.08 3.24
N SER A 45 3.75 -11.02 4.19
CA SER A 45 2.92 -10.91 5.39
C SER A 45 3.37 -9.79 6.33
N LEU A 46 4.69 -9.59 6.46
CA LEU A 46 5.27 -8.47 7.20
C LEU A 46 5.06 -7.13 6.49
N GLY A 47 5.21 -7.08 5.16
CA GLY A 47 4.94 -5.86 4.38
C GLY A 47 3.48 -5.39 4.49
N GLY A 48 2.53 -6.33 4.47
CA GLY A 48 1.12 -6.03 4.71
C GLY A 48 0.80 -5.57 6.14
N LEU A 49 1.66 -5.88 7.13
CA LEU A 49 1.55 -5.38 8.50
C LEU A 49 2.23 -4.01 8.68
N LEU A 50 3.17 -3.66 7.81
CA LEU A 50 3.91 -2.39 7.84
C LEU A 50 3.22 -1.28 7.05
N ASP A 51 1.99 -1.51 6.58
CA ASP A 51 1.17 -0.50 5.89
C ASP A 51 1.85 0.12 4.65
N GLU A 52 2.71 -0.64 3.97
CA GLU A 52 3.52 -0.12 2.86
C GLU A 52 2.63 0.22 1.65
N ALA A 53 2.60 1.52 1.31
CA ALA A 53 1.89 2.05 0.16
C ALA A 53 2.57 1.66 -1.16
N ASP A 54 1.77 1.38 -2.19
CA ASP A 54 2.27 1.22 -3.55
C ASP A 54 2.66 2.60 -4.12
N PRO A 55 3.95 2.86 -4.41
CA PRO A 55 4.42 4.17 -4.86
C PRO A 55 3.78 4.65 -6.16
N GLU A 56 3.34 3.74 -7.04
CA GLU A 56 2.69 4.12 -8.30
C GLU A 56 1.23 4.52 -8.08
N VAL A 57 0.55 3.91 -7.11
CA VAL A 57 -0.80 4.31 -6.70
C VAL A 57 -0.73 5.67 -6.01
N GLU A 58 0.23 5.85 -5.11
CA GLU A 58 0.47 7.13 -4.43
C GLU A 58 0.65 8.28 -5.41
N LYS A 59 1.53 8.14 -6.41
CA LYS A 59 1.74 9.17 -7.44
C LYS A 59 0.46 9.55 -8.17
N ARG A 60 -0.41 8.57 -8.46
CA ARG A 60 -1.69 8.83 -9.15
C ARG A 60 -2.66 9.59 -8.24
N ILE A 61 -2.69 9.27 -6.95
CA ILE A 61 -3.51 9.98 -5.96
C ILE A 61 -3.01 11.43 -5.85
N CYS A 62 -1.71 11.64 -5.67
CA CYS A 62 -1.14 13.00 -5.58
C CYS A 62 -1.42 13.82 -6.84
N ALA A 63 -1.22 13.25 -8.04
CA ALA A 63 -1.51 13.96 -9.28
C ALA A 63 -3.00 14.34 -9.43
N LEU A 64 -3.92 13.52 -8.91
CA LEU A 64 -5.34 13.83 -8.88
C LEU A 64 -5.65 14.92 -7.85
N LEU A 65 -5.08 14.82 -6.64
CA LEU A 65 -5.22 15.82 -5.59
C LEU A 65 -4.70 17.18 -6.05
N ASP A 66 -3.49 17.25 -6.62
CA ASP A 66 -2.88 18.45 -7.18
C ASP A 66 -3.81 19.15 -8.18
N LYS A 67 -4.46 18.35 -9.03
CA LYS A 67 -5.43 18.86 -10.00
C LYS A 67 -6.69 19.42 -9.31
N GLU A 68 -7.32 18.64 -8.43
CA GLU A 68 -8.55 19.03 -7.73
C GLU A 68 -8.35 20.30 -6.89
N VAL A 69 -7.26 20.36 -6.13
CA VAL A 69 -6.98 21.53 -5.28
C VAL A 69 -6.65 22.76 -6.13
N SER A 70 -5.91 22.59 -7.24
CA SER A 70 -5.61 23.71 -8.14
C SER A 70 -6.85 24.27 -8.82
N GLU A 71 -7.80 23.43 -9.22
CA GLU A 71 -9.06 23.88 -9.84
C GLU A 71 -9.96 24.63 -8.84
N ARG A 72 -9.87 24.29 -7.55
CA ARG A 72 -10.70 24.84 -6.47
C ARG A 72 -10.02 25.99 -5.70
N GLY A 73 -8.74 26.26 -5.96
CA GLY A 73 -7.96 27.26 -5.22
C GLY A 73 -7.67 26.85 -3.76
N LEU A 74 -7.58 25.54 -3.52
CA LEU A 74 -7.29 24.93 -2.23
C LEU A 74 -5.81 24.50 -2.18
N SER A 75 -5.35 24.11 -0.99
CA SER A 75 -4.08 23.40 -0.80
C SER A 75 -4.31 22.19 0.11
N TYR A 76 -3.37 21.24 0.10
CA TYR A 76 -3.40 20.09 0.99
C TYR A 76 -2.02 19.80 1.57
N HIS A 77 -1.97 19.18 2.75
CA HIS A 77 -0.74 18.73 3.39
C HIS A 77 -0.96 17.46 4.22
N ASN A 78 0.11 16.93 4.84
CA ASN A 78 0.10 15.73 5.67
C ASN A 78 -0.59 14.52 4.99
N PHE A 79 -0.30 14.32 3.69
CA PHE A 79 -0.82 13.20 2.93
C PHE A 79 -0.26 11.88 3.47
N ARG A 80 -1.16 10.93 3.71
CA ARG A 80 -0.83 9.59 4.18
C ARG A 80 -1.61 8.57 3.35
N HIS A 81 -0.89 7.64 2.76
CA HIS A 81 -1.45 6.48 2.08
C HIS A 81 -0.95 5.23 2.77
N ARG A 82 -1.86 4.31 3.10
CA ARG A 82 -1.51 2.96 3.53
C ARG A 82 -2.37 1.92 2.84
N HIS A 83 -1.83 0.73 2.70
CA HIS A 83 -2.54 -0.40 2.10
C HIS A 83 -2.67 -1.54 3.12
N SER A 84 -3.91 -1.86 3.51
CA SER A 84 -4.21 -2.94 4.45
C SER A 84 -5.06 -3.99 3.76
N GLY A 85 -4.45 -5.14 3.45
CA GLY A 85 -5.10 -6.26 2.78
C GLY A 85 -5.44 -5.93 1.32
N ARG A 86 -6.70 -5.55 1.07
CA ARG A 86 -7.18 -5.08 -0.25
C ARG A 86 -7.57 -3.62 -0.25
N THR A 87 -7.66 -2.99 0.93
CA THR A 87 -8.21 -1.66 1.13
C THR A 87 -7.10 -0.62 1.12
N HIS A 88 -7.29 0.43 0.32
CA HIS A 88 -6.44 1.61 0.33
C HIS A 88 -7.03 2.64 1.29
N TRP A 89 -6.25 3.05 2.27
CA TRP A 89 -6.61 4.13 3.19
C TRP A 89 -5.82 5.37 2.80
N VAL A 90 -6.54 6.46 2.56
CA VAL A 90 -5.97 7.75 2.19
C VAL A 90 -6.47 8.80 3.16
N GLU A 91 -5.54 9.49 3.79
CA GLU A 91 -5.79 10.56 4.75
C GLU A 91 -5.00 11.79 4.33
N PHE A 92 -5.61 12.98 4.36
CA PHE A 92 -4.92 14.24 4.07
C PHE A 92 -5.66 15.42 4.71
N HIS A 93 -4.96 16.54 4.88
CA HIS A 93 -5.57 17.78 5.35
C HIS A 93 -5.86 18.68 4.15
N LEU A 94 -7.08 19.23 4.06
CA LEU A 94 -7.47 20.22 3.07
C LEU A 94 -7.55 21.59 3.72
N VAL A 95 -6.89 22.56 3.12
CA VAL A 95 -6.80 23.92 3.64
C VAL A 95 -7.77 24.84 2.91
N PHE A 96 -8.63 25.51 3.68
CA PHE A 96 -9.69 26.39 3.22
C PHE A 96 -9.51 27.83 3.71
N ASP A 97 -10.14 28.78 3.01
CA ASP A 97 -10.20 30.17 3.47
C ASP A 97 -10.98 30.28 4.79
N ASP A 98 -10.48 31.08 5.74
CA ASP A 98 -11.07 31.26 7.08
C ASP A 98 -12.52 31.77 7.04
N ARG A 99 -12.94 32.39 5.93
CA ARG A 99 -14.29 32.95 5.77
C ARG A 99 -15.29 31.93 5.23
N LEU A 100 -14.83 30.76 4.81
CA LEU A 100 -15.69 29.73 4.27
C LEU A 100 -16.52 29.10 5.39
N THR A 101 -17.82 28.89 5.16
CA THR A 101 -18.65 28.20 6.16
C THR A 101 -18.26 26.72 6.20
N VAL A 102 -18.38 26.09 7.37
CA VAL A 102 -18.09 24.65 7.55
C VAL A 102 -18.86 23.78 6.56
N GLY A 103 -20.11 24.13 6.25
CA GLY A 103 -20.91 23.39 5.26
C GLY A 103 -20.30 23.45 3.85
N MET A 104 -19.91 24.65 3.39
CA MET A 104 -19.28 24.80 2.08
C MET A 104 -17.91 24.11 2.00
N ALA A 105 -17.13 24.15 3.08
CA ALA A 105 -15.85 23.45 3.16
C ALA A 105 -16.08 21.92 3.12
N HIS A 106 -17.09 21.42 3.85
CA HIS A 106 -17.44 20.00 3.86
C HIS A 106 -17.92 19.50 2.49
N ASP A 107 -18.73 20.29 1.78
CA ASP A 107 -19.20 19.93 0.44
C ASP A 107 -18.02 19.82 -0.53
N GLN A 108 -17.10 20.79 -0.53
CA GLN A 108 -15.89 20.75 -1.35
C GLN A 108 -14.99 19.58 -0.99
N ALA A 109 -14.77 19.33 0.31
CA ALA A 109 -14.00 18.18 0.77
C ALA A 109 -14.61 16.85 0.31
N THR A 110 -15.93 16.71 0.42
CA THR A 110 -16.67 15.52 -0.02
C THR A 110 -16.48 15.24 -1.50
N GLU A 111 -16.47 16.27 -2.35
CA GLU A 111 -16.23 16.12 -3.80
C GLU A 111 -14.80 15.64 -4.09
N VAL A 112 -13.80 16.17 -3.37
CA VAL A 112 -12.41 15.75 -3.51
C VAL A 112 -12.23 14.30 -3.03
N GLU A 113 -12.76 13.98 -1.84
CA GLU A 113 -12.75 12.62 -1.28
C GLU A 113 -13.39 11.61 -2.23
N ALA A 114 -14.55 11.95 -2.83
CA ALA A 114 -15.24 11.10 -3.78
C ALA A 114 -14.42 10.86 -5.05
N SER A 115 -13.71 11.88 -5.54
CA SER A 115 -12.86 11.78 -6.73
C SER A 115 -11.66 10.85 -6.48
N VAL A 116 -11.02 10.98 -5.33
CA VAL A 116 -9.92 10.07 -4.92
C VAL A 116 -10.45 8.65 -4.66
N ALA A 117 -11.61 8.50 -4.01
CA ALA A 117 -12.21 7.20 -3.76
C ALA A 117 -12.59 6.49 -5.08
N ALA A 118 -13.04 7.23 -6.09
CA ALA A 118 -13.36 6.70 -7.41
C ALA A 118 -12.11 6.17 -8.14
N LEU A 119 -10.96 6.86 -8.02
CA LEU A 119 -9.68 6.39 -8.56
C LEU A 119 -9.26 5.04 -7.94
N LEU A 120 -9.63 4.80 -6.68
CA LEU A 120 -9.27 3.62 -5.90
C LEU A 120 -10.39 2.57 -5.82
N HIS A 121 -11.44 2.70 -6.63
CA HIS A 121 -12.58 1.80 -6.60
C HIS A 121 -12.17 0.34 -6.90
N PRO A 122 -12.71 -0.67 -6.20
CA PRO A 122 -13.79 -0.61 -5.20
C PRO A 122 -13.32 -0.42 -3.75
N ASP A 123 -12.02 -0.51 -3.51
CA ASP A 123 -11.46 -0.74 -2.17
C ASP A 123 -10.85 0.54 -1.54
N GLY A 124 -11.20 1.72 -2.05
CA GLY A 124 -10.77 3.01 -1.51
C GLY A 124 -11.54 3.44 -0.25
N ARG A 125 -10.82 3.95 0.74
CA ARG A 125 -11.33 4.65 1.92
C ARG A 125 -10.55 5.96 2.07
N VAL A 126 -11.25 7.07 1.93
CA VAL A 126 -10.66 8.41 1.92
C VAL A 126 -11.31 9.23 3.02
N ILE A 127 -10.49 9.91 3.83
CA ILE A 127 -10.94 10.84 4.86
C ILE A 127 -10.06 12.08 4.78
N SER A 128 -10.66 13.26 4.77
CA SER A 128 -9.93 14.51 4.88
C SER A 128 -10.18 15.22 6.21
N HIS A 129 -9.16 15.91 6.70
CA HIS A 129 -9.31 16.90 7.78
C HIS A 129 -9.45 18.28 7.15
N LEU A 130 -10.43 19.06 7.61
CA LEU A 130 -10.67 20.41 7.08
C LEU A 130 -9.98 21.43 7.98
N GLU A 131 -9.10 22.22 7.39
CA GLU A 131 -8.31 23.19 8.12
C GLU A 131 -8.49 24.60 7.59
N PRO A 132 -8.68 25.58 8.47
CA PRO A 132 -8.62 26.98 8.08
C PRO A 132 -7.15 27.39 7.85
N LYS A 133 -6.87 28.25 6.87
CA LYS A 133 -5.50 28.79 6.63
C LYS A 133 -4.84 29.37 7.89
N SER A 134 -5.62 29.95 8.78
CA SER A 134 -5.12 30.45 10.08
C SER A 134 -4.57 29.37 11.02
N ALA A 135 -4.94 28.09 10.84
CA ALA A 135 -4.45 26.97 11.64
C ALA A 135 -3.13 26.38 11.14
N GLU A 136 -2.70 26.66 9.91
CA GLU A 136 -1.48 26.10 9.29
C GLU A 136 -0.21 26.42 10.10
N HIS A 137 -0.20 27.54 10.84
CA HIS A 137 0.90 27.91 11.75
C HIS A 137 0.85 27.26 13.15
N HIS A 138 -0.23 26.55 13.50
CA HIS A 138 -0.41 25.96 14.83
C HIS A 138 0.01 24.49 14.94
N GLU A 139 0.09 23.76 13.83
CA GLU A 139 0.44 22.34 13.81
C GLU A 139 1.91 22.07 14.17
N GLU A 140 2.84 22.96 13.81
CA GLU A 140 4.27 22.86 14.11
C GLU A 140 4.56 22.70 15.62
N ARG A 141 3.65 23.14 16.50
CA ARG A 141 3.86 23.16 17.95
C ARG A 141 3.72 21.80 18.64
N TRP A 142 3.12 20.81 17.99
CA TRP A 142 2.88 19.47 18.57
C TRP A 142 3.83 18.39 18.04
N GLU A 143 4.37 18.55 16.83
CA GLU A 143 5.35 17.61 16.25
C GLU A 143 6.76 17.75 16.87
N GLU A 144 7.05 18.87 17.53
CA GLU A 144 8.32 19.11 18.24
C GLU A 144 8.40 18.52 19.67
N ARG A 145 7.41 17.72 20.12
CA ARG A 145 7.40 17.11 21.47
C ARG A 145 7.63 15.61 21.50
#